data_AF-A0A370V716-F1
#
_entry.id   AF-A0A370V716-F1
#
_cell.length_a   1.000
_cell.length_b   1.000
_cell.length_c   1.000
_cell.angle_alpha   90.00
_cell.angle_beta   90.00
_cell.angle_gamma   90.00
#
_symmetry.space_group_name_H-M   'P 1'
#
loop_
_entity.id
_entity.type
_entity.pdbx_description
1 polymer ?
#
loop_
_entity_poly.entity_id
_entity_poly.type
_entity_poly.pdbx_seq_one_letter_code
_entity_poly.pdbx_strand_id
1 'polypeptide(L)'
;MFTFIKKVIKTGTATSSYPLEPIAVDKNFRGKPEQNPQQCIGCAACVNACPSNALTVETDLATGELAWQFNLGRCIFCGRCEEVCPTAAIKLSQEYELAVWKKEDFLQQSRFALCNCRVCNRPFAVQKEIDYAIALLKHNGDSRAENHRESFETCPECKRQKCLVPSDRIELTRHMKEAI
;
A
#
# COMPACT_ATOMS: atom_id res chain seq x y z
N MET A 1 17.41 41.81 -41.55
CA MET A 1 15.98 41.52 -41.30
C MET A 1 15.50 40.23 -42.00
N PHE A 2 15.74 40.04 -43.30
CA PHE A 2 15.32 38.83 -44.04
C PHE A 2 15.93 37.49 -43.58
N THR A 3 17.14 37.49 -43.01
CA THR A 3 17.81 36.28 -42.50
C THR A 3 17.07 35.64 -41.34
N PHE A 4 16.44 36.46 -40.48
CA PHE A 4 15.68 35.98 -39.33
C PHE A 4 14.38 35.31 -39.78
N ILE A 5 13.66 35.93 -40.72
CA ILE A 5 12.42 35.39 -41.29
C ILE A 5 12.68 34.06 -42.00
N LYS A 6 13.75 33.95 -42.80
CA LYS A 6 14.15 32.68 -43.44
C LYS A 6 14.44 31.58 -42.43
N LYS A 7 15.08 31.91 -41.31
CA LYS A 7 15.39 30.94 -40.26
C LYS A 7 14.12 30.45 -39.56
N VAL A 8 13.19 31.35 -39.23
CA VAL A 8 11.91 31.00 -38.62
C VAL A 8 11.08 30.06 -39.50
N ILE A 9 10.96 30.36 -40.80
CA ILE A 9 10.23 29.48 -41.74
C ILE A 9 10.89 28.09 -41.81
N LYS A 10 12.23 28.02 -41.83
CA LYS A 10 12.98 26.75 -41.87
C LYS A 10 12.83 25.93 -40.59
N THR A 11 12.74 26.58 -39.43
CA THR A 11 12.55 25.90 -38.14
C THR A 11 11.16 25.26 -38.02
N GLY A 12 10.16 25.80 -38.72
CA GLY A 12 8.79 25.29 -38.69
C GLY A 12 8.03 25.68 -37.42
N THR A 13 6.88 25.05 -37.20
CA THR A 13 5.99 25.30 -36.06
C THR A 13 6.42 24.49 -34.84
N ALA A 14 6.71 25.17 -33.73
CA ALA A 14 7.08 24.52 -32.46
C ALA A 14 5.87 24.06 -31.63
N THR A 15 4.66 24.53 -31.95
CA THR A 15 3.44 24.22 -31.21
C THR A 15 2.94 22.80 -31.51
N SER A 16 2.50 22.09 -30.46
CA SER A 16 1.78 20.82 -30.59
C SER A 16 0.29 21.04 -30.90
N SER A 17 -0.37 20.01 -31.45
CA SER A 17 -1.81 20.02 -31.76
C SER A 17 -2.73 19.84 -30.53
N TYR A 18 -2.22 20.02 -29.32
CA TYR A 18 -3.02 19.88 -28.09
C TYR A 18 -4.20 20.86 -28.08
N PRO A 19 -5.43 20.43 -27.73
CA PRO A 19 -5.83 19.13 -27.18
C PRO A 19 -6.31 18.09 -28.22
N LEU A 20 -6.18 18.36 -29.53
CA LEU A 20 -6.62 17.41 -30.58
C LEU A 20 -5.77 16.12 -30.58
N GLU A 21 -4.50 16.24 -30.19
CA GLU A 21 -3.58 15.11 -30.00
C GLU A 21 -2.93 15.25 -28.61
N PRO A 22 -2.88 14.17 -27.80
CA PRO A 22 -2.24 14.20 -26.49
C PRO A 22 -0.73 14.35 -26.62
N ILE A 23 -0.10 14.89 -25.58
CA ILE A 23 1.35 15.04 -25.56
C ILE A 23 1.95 13.65 -25.30
N ALA A 24 2.84 13.19 -26.19
CA ALA A 24 3.56 11.95 -25.98
C ALA A 24 4.48 12.08 -24.75
N VAL A 25 4.28 11.20 -23.76
CA VAL A 25 5.10 11.13 -22.55
C VAL A 25 6.07 9.96 -22.60
N ASP A 26 7.12 10.02 -21.79
CA ASP A 26 8.08 8.92 -21.66
C ASP A 26 7.41 7.66 -21.11
N LYS A 27 7.96 6.48 -21.44
CA LYS A 27 7.49 5.19 -20.93
C LYS A 27 7.43 5.16 -19.40
N ASN A 28 8.39 5.79 -18.72
CA ASN A 28 8.50 5.83 -17.26
C ASN A 28 7.94 7.14 -16.66
N PHE A 29 7.06 7.83 -17.40
CA PHE A 29 6.39 9.03 -16.89
C PHE A 29 5.62 8.71 -15.61
N ARG A 30 5.72 9.63 -14.65
CA ARG A 30 5.12 9.50 -13.31
C ARG A 30 3.81 10.26 -13.25
N GLY A 31 2.76 9.69 -13.85
CA GLY A 31 1.40 10.20 -13.79
C GLY A 31 0.64 9.72 -12.55
N LYS A 32 -0.68 9.71 -12.65
CA LYS A 32 -1.59 9.32 -11.57
C LYS A 32 -1.27 7.93 -11.02
N PRO A 33 -1.10 7.78 -9.69
CA PRO A 33 -1.09 6.47 -9.07
C PRO A 33 -2.44 5.77 -9.21
N GLU A 34 -2.44 4.56 -9.76
CA GLU A 34 -3.60 3.71 -9.93
C GLU A 34 -3.46 2.44 -9.09
N GLN A 35 -4.47 2.13 -8.29
CA GLN A 35 -4.52 0.92 -7.48
C GLN A 35 -5.41 -0.14 -8.14
N ASN A 36 -4.94 -1.39 -8.11
CA ASN A 36 -5.73 -2.59 -8.39
C ASN A 36 -6.16 -3.27 -7.07
N PRO A 37 -7.44 -3.15 -6.64
CA PRO A 37 -7.92 -3.74 -5.39
C PRO A 37 -7.89 -5.27 -5.39
N GLN A 38 -7.88 -5.92 -6.55
CA GLN A 38 -7.82 -7.38 -6.61
C GLN A 38 -6.44 -7.90 -6.21
N GLN A 39 -5.37 -7.20 -6.60
CA GLN A 39 -3.99 -7.52 -6.26
C GLN A 39 -3.54 -6.93 -4.92
N CYS A 40 -4.23 -5.90 -4.42
CA CYS A 40 -3.91 -5.29 -3.14
C CYS A 40 -4.22 -6.26 -1.98
N ILE A 41 -3.25 -6.41 -1.08
CA ILE A 41 -3.36 -7.27 0.11
C ILE A 41 -3.59 -6.48 1.40
N GLY A 42 -3.68 -5.15 1.35
CA GLY A 42 -3.94 -4.33 2.54
C GLY A 42 -2.77 -4.14 3.52
N CYS A 43 -1.54 -4.54 3.18
CA CYS A 43 -0.35 -4.49 4.04
C CYS A 43 0.15 -3.08 4.42
N ALA A 44 -0.44 -2.02 3.88
CA ALA A 44 -0.10 -0.62 4.14
C ALA A 44 1.37 -0.19 3.84
N ALA A 45 2.17 -1.00 3.16
CA ALA A 45 3.55 -0.63 2.79
C ALA A 45 3.62 0.71 2.04
N CYS A 46 2.70 0.94 1.10
CA CYS A 46 2.60 2.20 0.35
C CYS A 46 2.28 3.42 1.21
N VAL A 47 1.51 3.23 2.30
CA VAL A 47 1.19 4.29 3.27
C VAL A 47 2.45 4.72 4.00
N ASN A 48 3.20 3.75 4.54
CA ASN A 48 4.44 4.01 5.26
C ASN A 48 5.52 4.66 4.38
N ALA A 49 5.53 4.36 3.08
CA ALA A 49 6.49 4.92 2.14
C ALA A 49 6.10 6.32 1.61
N CYS A 50 4.88 6.80 1.84
CA CYS A 50 4.37 8.03 1.24
C CYS A 50 4.86 9.28 1.99
N PRO A 51 5.74 10.13 1.40
CA PRO A 51 6.33 11.26 2.12
C PRO A 51 5.33 12.40 2.38
N SER A 52 4.27 12.52 1.58
CA SER A 52 3.25 13.57 1.73
C SER A 52 2.01 13.11 2.51
N ASN A 53 2.01 11.85 2.98
CA ASN A 53 0.84 11.21 3.61
C ASN A 53 -0.43 11.34 2.76
N ALA A 54 -0.29 11.16 1.44
CA ALA A 54 -1.42 11.14 0.49
C ALA A 54 -2.23 9.84 0.57
N LEU A 55 -1.68 8.81 1.21
CA LEU A 55 -2.27 7.49 1.39
C LEU A 55 -2.56 7.26 2.87
N THR A 56 -3.70 6.65 3.18
CA THR A 56 -4.05 6.22 4.55
C THR A 56 -4.71 4.85 4.53
N VAL A 57 -4.66 4.15 5.67
CA VAL A 57 -5.45 2.95 5.94
C VAL A 57 -6.11 3.09 7.30
N GLU A 58 -7.39 2.74 7.38
CA GLU A 58 -8.16 2.76 8.62
C GLU A 58 -8.92 1.45 8.76
N THR A 59 -8.96 0.91 9.97
CA THR A 59 -9.78 -0.28 10.27
C THR A 59 -11.16 0.18 10.73
N ASP A 60 -12.18 -0.17 9.96
CA ASP A 60 -13.58 0.04 10.31
C ASP A 60 -14.09 -1.20 11.05
N LEU A 61 -14.17 -1.09 12.38
CA LEU A 61 -14.64 -2.19 13.23
C LEU A 61 -16.14 -2.47 13.09
N ALA A 62 -16.92 -1.50 12.59
CA ALA A 62 -18.36 -1.68 12.41
C ALA A 62 -18.65 -2.53 11.17
N THR A 63 -17.89 -2.32 10.08
CA THR A 63 -18.02 -3.13 8.86
C THR A 63 -17.10 -4.35 8.83
N GLY A 64 -16.07 -4.38 9.67
CA GLY A 64 -15.05 -5.44 9.65
C GLY A 64 -14.13 -5.33 8.43
N GLU A 65 -13.86 -4.11 7.96
CA GLU A 65 -13.08 -3.86 6.76
C GLU A 65 -11.90 -2.92 7.03
N LEU A 66 -10.86 -3.06 6.22
CA LEU A 66 -9.79 -2.08 6.09
C LEU A 66 -10.13 -1.12 4.93
N ALA A 67 -10.28 0.16 5.25
CA ALA A 67 -10.48 1.23 4.28
C ALA A 67 -9.11 1.82 3.89
N TRP A 68 -8.69 1.55 2.67
CA TRP A 68 -7.55 2.23 2.04
C TRP A 68 -8.04 3.48 1.33
N GLN A 69 -7.35 4.60 1.52
CA GLN A 69 -7.71 5.87 0.90
C GLN A 69 -6.50 6.53 0.24
N PHE A 70 -6.74 7.17 -0.90
CA PHE A 70 -5.76 7.95 -1.63
C PHE A 70 -6.32 9.34 -1.93
N ASN A 71 -5.54 10.37 -1.60
CA ASN A 71 -5.84 11.75 -1.91
C ASN A 71 -4.86 12.26 -2.97
N LEU A 72 -5.33 12.33 -4.21
CA LEU A 72 -4.55 12.78 -5.35
C LEU A 72 -4.06 14.23 -5.19
N GLY A 73 -4.84 15.11 -4.56
CA GLY A 73 -4.49 16.50 -4.29
C GLY A 73 -3.34 16.67 -3.29
N ARG A 74 -2.94 15.62 -2.56
CA ARG A 74 -1.75 15.60 -1.69
C ARG A 74 -0.57 14.84 -2.29
N CYS A 75 -0.79 14.12 -3.39
CA CYS A 75 0.23 13.31 -4.03
C CYS A 75 1.32 14.21 -4.65
N ILE A 76 2.59 13.83 -4.48
CA ILE A 76 3.73 14.52 -5.11
C ILE A 76 4.35 13.69 -6.25
N PHE A 77 3.66 12.64 -6.70
CA PHE A 77 4.05 11.80 -7.85
C PHE A 77 5.47 11.21 -7.77
N CYS A 78 5.94 10.91 -6.55
CA CYS A 78 7.34 10.50 -6.33
C CYS A 78 7.67 9.05 -6.72
N GLY A 79 6.68 8.18 -6.93
CA GLY A 79 6.91 6.78 -7.32
C GLY A 79 7.09 5.78 -6.17
N ARG A 80 7.35 6.24 -4.94
CA ARG A 80 7.69 5.35 -3.81
C ARG A 80 6.64 4.27 -3.52
N CYS A 81 5.36 4.58 -3.67
CA CYS A 81 4.27 3.62 -3.43
C CYS A 81 4.31 2.43 -4.40
N GLU A 82 4.68 2.66 -5.67
CA GLU A 82 4.86 1.62 -6.68
C GLU A 82 6.07 0.75 -6.34
N GLU A 83 7.21 1.37 -5.98
CA GLU A 83 8.45 0.67 -5.66
C GLU A 83 8.31 -0.28 -4.46
N VAL A 84 7.57 0.12 -3.41
CA VAL A 84 7.44 -0.70 -2.18
C VAL A 84 6.32 -1.74 -2.25
N CYS A 85 5.47 -1.74 -3.28
CA CYS A 85 4.30 -2.61 -3.30
C CYS A 85 4.71 -4.06 -3.62
N PRO A 86 4.56 -5.03 -2.68
CA PRO A 86 5.05 -6.39 -2.88
C PRO A 86 4.29 -7.17 -3.97
N THR A 87 3.07 -6.74 -4.29
CA THR A 87 2.20 -7.37 -5.30
C THR A 87 2.03 -6.53 -6.56
N ALA A 88 2.76 -5.41 -6.68
CA ALA A 88 2.61 -4.42 -7.76
C ALA A 88 1.15 -3.95 -7.96
N ALA A 89 0.39 -3.90 -6.87
CA ALA A 89 -1.02 -3.51 -6.84
C ALA A 89 -1.26 -2.00 -6.94
N ILE A 90 -0.23 -1.17 -6.85
CA ILE A 90 -0.30 0.25 -7.16
C ILE A 90 0.83 0.59 -8.13
N LYS A 91 0.51 1.35 -9.17
CA LYS A 91 1.45 1.74 -10.23
C LYS A 91 1.22 3.18 -10.65
N LEU A 92 2.26 3.84 -11.15
CA LEU A 92 2.10 5.17 -11.74
C LEU A 92 1.70 5.00 -13.20
N SER A 93 0.56 5.58 -13.58
CA SER A 93 0.09 5.57 -14.96
C SER A 93 0.70 6.73 -15.75
N GLN A 94 0.33 6.82 -17.03
CA GLN A 94 0.69 7.94 -17.89
C GLN A 94 -0.37 9.06 -17.89
N GLU A 95 -1.42 8.94 -17.06
CA GLU A 95 -2.49 9.94 -16.95
C GLU A 95 -1.94 11.22 -16.26
N TYR A 96 -2.00 12.36 -16.96
CA TYR A 96 -1.56 13.67 -16.45
C TYR A 96 -2.66 14.74 -16.44
N GLU A 97 -3.81 14.48 -17.08
CA GLU A 97 -4.94 15.41 -17.20
C GLU A 97 -5.89 15.29 -16.00
N LEU A 98 -5.39 15.63 -14.81
CA LEU A 98 -6.00 15.28 -13.52
C LEU A 98 -6.83 16.42 -12.89
N ALA A 99 -7.25 17.39 -13.69
CA ALA A 99 -8.04 18.51 -13.20
C ALA A 99 -9.44 18.03 -12.78
N VAL A 100 -9.89 18.49 -11.61
CA VAL A 100 -11.23 18.20 -11.07
C VAL A 100 -11.92 19.50 -10.67
N TRP A 101 -13.25 19.45 -10.56
CA TRP A 101 -14.04 20.63 -10.18
C TRP A 101 -14.17 20.80 -8.67
N LYS A 102 -14.17 19.70 -7.91
CA LYS A 102 -14.34 19.70 -6.47
C LYS A 102 -13.19 18.96 -5.79
N LYS A 103 -12.86 19.37 -4.57
CA LYS A 103 -11.74 18.79 -3.82
C LYS A 103 -11.99 17.31 -3.49
N GLU A 104 -13.24 16.93 -3.29
CA GLU A 104 -13.64 15.57 -2.93
C GLU A 104 -13.37 14.59 -4.07
N ASP A 105 -13.36 15.05 -5.32
CA ASP A 105 -13.09 14.23 -6.51
C ASP A 105 -11.63 13.74 -6.56
N PHE A 106 -10.74 14.29 -5.73
CA PHE A 106 -9.37 13.77 -5.55
C PHE A 106 -9.29 12.53 -4.66
N LEU A 107 -10.38 12.14 -4.01
CA LEU A 107 -10.39 11.03 -3.07
C LEU A 107 -10.78 9.72 -3.75
N GLN A 108 -9.90 8.74 -3.69
CA GLN A 108 -10.17 7.36 -4.08
C GLN A 108 -10.17 6.46 -2.85
N GLN A 109 -11.06 5.47 -2.83
CA GLN A 109 -11.17 4.52 -1.72
C GLN A 109 -11.24 3.08 -2.22
N SER A 110 -10.75 2.15 -1.40
CA SER A 110 -10.91 0.71 -1.58
C SER A 110 -11.06 0.04 -0.23
N ARG A 111 -11.90 -1.00 -0.16
CA ARG A 111 -12.24 -1.69 1.08
C ARG A 111 -11.86 -3.16 1.00
N PHE A 112 -11.31 -3.69 2.09
CA PHE A 112 -10.85 -5.07 2.17
C PHE A 112 -11.39 -5.74 3.42
N ALA A 113 -12.01 -6.91 3.26
CA ALA A 113 -12.52 -7.66 4.41
C ALA A 113 -11.38 -8.11 5.33
N LEU A 114 -11.60 -7.95 6.64
CA LEU A 114 -10.69 -8.42 7.67
C LEU A 114 -11.02 -9.86 8.07
N CYS A 115 -9.99 -10.62 8.42
CA CYS A 115 -10.13 -11.88 9.11
C CYS A 115 -10.18 -11.64 10.63
N ASN A 116 -10.89 -12.52 11.33
CA ASN A 116 -11.00 -12.47 12.78
C ASN A 116 -9.96 -13.39 13.43
N CYS A 117 -9.42 -12.95 14.56
CA CYS A 117 -8.49 -13.76 15.35
C CYS A 117 -9.16 -15.07 15.82
N ARG A 118 -8.53 -16.22 15.60
CA ARG A 118 -9.03 -17.53 16.05
C ARG A 118 -9.22 -17.67 17.57
N VAL A 119 -8.60 -16.81 18.37
CA VAL A 119 -8.65 -16.88 19.85
C VAL A 119 -9.65 -15.88 20.43
N CYS A 120 -9.52 -14.59 20.11
CA CYS A 120 -10.34 -13.53 20.70
C CYS A 120 -11.43 -13.01 19.77
N ASN A 121 -11.53 -13.53 18.54
CA ASN A 121 -12.50 -13.17 17.52
C ASN A 121 -12.48 -11.69 17.07
N ARG A 122 -11.46 -10.90 17.43
CA ARG A 122 -11.31 -9.51 16.98
C ARG A 122 -10.78 -9.45 15.54
N PRO A 123 -11.30 -8.57 14.67
CA PRO A 123 -10.73 -8.35 13.34
C PRO A 123 -9.34 -7.70 13.48
N PHE A 124 -8.36 -8.10 12.66
CA PHE A 124 -6.99 -7.60 12.83
C PHE A 124 -6.12 -7.51 11.57
N ALA A 125 -6.40 -8.30 10.52
CA ALA A 125 -5.62 -8.31 9.29
C ALA A 125 -6.51 -8.62 8.08
N VAL A 126 -6.07 -8.23 6.89
CA VAL A 126 -6.79 -8.59 5.65
C VAL A 126 -6.48 -10.04 5.31
N GLN A 127 -7.50 -10.84 4.96
CA GLN A 127 -7.29 -12.27 4.66
C GLN A 127 -6.26 -12.49 3.55
N LYS A 128 -6.28 -11.65 2.51
CA LYS A 128 -5.31 -11.70 1.40
C LYS A 128 -3.85 -11.53 1.86
N GLU A 129 -3.60 -10.80 2.94
CA GLU A 129 -2.24 -10.64 3.50
C GLU A 129 -1.72 -11.94 4.10
N ILE A 130 -2.58 -12.64 4.85
CA ILE A 130 -2.27 -13.95 5.43
C ILE A 130 -2.01 -14.97 4.33
N ASP A 131 -2.89 -15.03 3.33
CA ASP A 131 -2.76 -15.97 2.23
C ASP A 131 -1.49 -15.69 1.41
N TYR A 132 -1.14 -14.42 1.21
CA TYR A 132 0.12 -14.02 0.58
C TYR A 132 1.34 -14.48 1.39
N ALA A 133 1.33 -14.30 2.71
CA ALA A 133 2.43 -14.75 3.57
C ALA A 133 2.64 -16.27 3.50
N ILE A 134 1.56 -17.06 3.55
CA ILE A 134 1.61 -18.53 3.43
C ILE A 134 2.09 -18.94 2.03
N ALA A 135 1.58 -18.30 0.97
CA ALA A 135 2.02 -18.54 -0.40
C ALA A 135 3.51 -18.24 -0.58
N LEU A 136 4.01 -17.17 0.04
CA LEU A 136 5.42 -16.80 0.01
C LEU A 136 6.30 -17.87 0.70
N LEU A 137 5.90 -18.37 1.88
CA LEU A 137 6.61 -19.48 2.54
C LEU A 137 6.69 -20.72 1.64
N LYS A 138 5.55 -21.10 1.05
CA LYS A 138 5.46 -22.25 0.15
C LYS A 138 6.35 -22.09 -1.09
N HIS A 139 6.36 -20.90 -1.69
CA HIS A 139 7.23 -20.56 -2.83
C HIS A 139 8.72 -20.66 -2.47
N ASN A 140 9.08 -20.34 -1.22
CA ASN A 140 10.45 -20.45 -0.72
C ASN A 140 10.81 -21.87 -0.21
N GLY A 141 9.99 -22.88 -0.52
CA GLY A 141 10.30 -24.29 -0.26
C GLY A 141 9.82 -24.82 1.10
N ASP A 142 9.05 -24.05 1.86
CA ASP A 142 8.46 -24.55 3.10
C ASP A 142 7.24 -25.45 2.81
N SER A 143 7.46 -26.76 2.87
CA SER A 143 6.40 -27.77 2.71
C SER A 143 5.37 -27.76 3.84
N ARG A 144 5.67 -27.07 4.95
CA ARG A 144 4.82 -26.94 6.14
C ARG A 144 4.15 -25.57 6.25
N ALA A 145 4.26 -24.72 5.22
CA ALA A 145 3.68 -23.37 5.20
C ALA A 145 2.22 -23.31 5.70
N GLU A 146 1.39 -24.28 5.29
CA GLU A 146 -0.02 -24.35 5.67
C GLU A 146 -0.24 -24.64 7.17
N ASN A 147 0.68 -25.37 7.82
CA ASN A 147 0.61 -25.65 9.25
C ASN A 147 0.72 -24.36 10.08
N HIS A 148 1.27 -23.28 9.49
CA HIS A 148 1.35 -21.98 10.14
C HIS A 148 0.05 -21.17 10.06
N ARG A 149 -0.98 -21.60 9.31
CA ARG A 149 -2.23 -20.83 9.14
C ARG A 149 -2.89 -20.46 10.45
N GLU A 150 -3.01 -21.39 11.39
CA GLU A 150 -3.62 -21.12 12.70
C GLU A 150 -2.88 -19.99 13.44
N SER A 151 -1.55 -20.01 13.35
CA SER A 151 -0.72 -18.93 13.87
C SER A 151 -1.00 -17.64 13.08
N PHE A 152 -0.90 -17.62 11.75
CA PHE A 152 -1.12 -16.40 10.97
C PHE A 152 -2.52 -15.77 11.16
N GLU A 153 -3.56 -16.58 11.37
CA GLU A 153 -4.93 -16.15 11.68
C GLU A 153 -5.16 -15.86 13.18
N THR A 154 -4.09 -15.78 13.98
CA THR A 154 -4.12 -15.31 15.38
C THR A 154 -3.49 -13.91 15.45
N CYS A 155 -4.20 -12.97 16.08
CA CYS A 155 -3.73 -11.59 16.20
C CYS A 155 -2.43 -11.49 17.05
N PRO A 156 -1.62 -10.41 16.86
CA PRO A 156 -0.36 -10.23 17.58
C PRO A 156 -0.50 -10.28 19.10
N GLU A 157 -1.59 -9.75 19.65
CA GLU A 157 -1.84 -9.73 21.10
C GLU A 157 -2.04 -11.14 21.66
N CYS A 158 -2.91 -11.96 21.04
CA CYS A 158 -3.11 -13.34 21.47
C CYS A 158 -1.87 -14.22 21.24
N LYS A 159 -1.09 -13.97 20.18
CA LYS A 159 0.22 -14.63 20.00
C LYS A 159 1.17 -14.30 21.14
N ARG A 160 1.29 -13.02 21.48
CA ARG A 160 2.16 -12.56 22.56
C ARG A 160 1.80 -13.26 23.86
N GLN A 161 0.50 -13.29 24.22
CA GLN A 161 0.00 -13.95 25.42
C GLN A 161 0.35 -15.45 25.47
N LYS A 162 0.23 -16.17 24.33
CA LYS A 162 0.64 -17.59 24.24
C LYS A 162 2.15 -17.81 24.43
N CYS A 163 2.98 -16.83 24.06
CA CYS A 163 4.43 -16.89 24.22
C CYS A 163 4.92 -16.44 25.60
N LEU A 164 4.07 -15.87 26.44
CA LEU A 164 4.44 -15.50 27.81
C LEU A 164 4.61 -16.77 28.65
N VAL A 165 5.73 -16.86 29.36
CA VAL A 165 5.91 -17.86 30.42
C VAL A 165 5.01 -17.45 31.59
N PRO A 166 4.12 -18.33 32.09
CA PRO A 166 3.32 -18.05 33.27
C PRO A 166 4.20 -17.62 34.45
N SER A 167 3.77 -16.62 35.23
CA SER A 167 4.58 -16.04 36.32
C SER A 167 5.02 -17.08 37.36
N ASP A 168 4.22 -18.12 37.57
CA ASP A 168 4.50 -19.27 38.45
C ASP A 168 5.65 -20.16 37.94
N ARG A 169 6.01 -20.07 36.65
CA ARG A 169 7.11 -20.81 36.02
C ARG A 169 8.37 -19.97 35.82
N ILE A 170 8.36 -18.71 36.25
CA ILE A 170 9.55 -17.87 36.23
C ILE A 170 10.38 -18.22 37.46
N GLU A 171 11.44 -19.02 37.27
CA GLU A 171 12.43 -19.22 38.31
C GLU A 171 13.20 -17.91 38.55
N LEU A 172 12.79 -17.17 39.58
CA LEU A 172 13.51 -16.01 40.05
C LEU A 172 14.90 -16.46 40.52
N THR A 173 15.95 -15.85 39.96
CA THR A 173 17.31 -16.05 40.46
C THR A 173 17.38 -15.65 41.94
N ARG A 174 18.33 -16.22 42.68
CA ARG A 174 18.44 -16.00 44.14
C ARG A 174 18.45 -14.50 44.50
N HIS A 175 19.15 -13.69 43.71
CA HIS A 175 19.22 -12.24 43.87
C HIS A 175 17.88 -11.51 43.66
N MET A 176 16.99 -12.04 42.83
CA MET A 176 15.66 -11.45 42.61
C MET A 176 14.66 -11.84 43.71
N LYS A 177 14.86 -13.01 44.35
CA LYS A 177 14.05 -13.44 45.51
C LYS A 177 14.35 -12.63 46.76
N GLU A 178 15.58 -12.13 46.91
CA GLU A 178 16.02 -11.31 48.05
C GLU A 178 15.53 -9.84 47.97
N ALA A 179 14.94 -9.42 46.83
CA ALA A 179 14.51 -8.04 46.56
C ALA A 179 12.97 -7.84 46.58
N ILE A 180 12.20 -8.90 46.88
CA ILE A 180 10.74 -8.89 47.06
C ILE A 180 10.45 -9.05 48.55
#